data_AF-G2MWN7-F1
#
_entry.id   AF-G2MWN7-F1
#
_cell.length_a   1.000
_cell.length_b   1.000
_cell.length_c   1.000
_cell.angle_alpha   90.00
_cell.angle_beta   90.00
_cell.angle_gamma   90.00
#
_symmetry.space_group_name_H-M   'P 1'
#
loop_
_entity.id
_entity.type
_entity.pdbx_description
1 polymer ?
#
loop_
_entity_poly.entity_id
_entity_poly.type
_entity_poly.pdbx_seq_one_letter_code
_entity_poly.pdbx_strand_id
1 'polypeptide(L)' 'MANQNLKRIILEVVNNQIRDNNPPITKVTLERLKKSGYTEQQAKEKIAAILIEEIYEVLKNGEAYNEERYAKKLSTLK' A
#
# COMPACT_ATOMS: atom_id res chain seq x y z
N MET A 1 6.46 5.18 20.32
CA MET A 1 5.01 4.90 20.27
C MET A 1 4.55 5.01 18.82
N ALA A 2 3.69 4.11 18.34
CA ALA A 2 3.15 4.20 16.98
C ALA A 2 2.09 5.32 16.90
N ASN A 3 2.12 6.14 15.85
CA ASN A 3 1.10 7.16 15.62
C ASN A 3 -0.16 6.49 15.04
N GLN A 4 -1.18 6.33 15.88
CA GLN A 4 -2.43 5.65 15.51
C GLN A 4 -3.24 6.44 14.46
N ASN A 5 -3.18 7.76 14.50
CA ASN A 5 -3.86 8.60 13.51
C ASN A 5 -3.22 8.43 12.13
N LEU A 6 -1.89 8.39 12.07
CA LEU A 6 -1.18 8.11 10.82
C LEU A 6 -1.52 6.72 10.29
N LYS A 7 -1.50 5.68 11.14
CA LYS A 7 -1.87 4.32 10.74
C LYS A 7 -3.27 4.28 10.11
N ARG A 8 -4.25 4.92 10.76
CA ARG A 8 -5.63 4.99 10.26
C ARG A 8 -5.71 5.66 8.89
N ILE A 9 -5.06 6.80 8.70
CA ILE A 9 -5.06 7.55 7.43
C ILE A 9 -4.44 6.70 6.31
N ILE A 10 -3.28 6.07 6.55
CA ILE A 10 -2.63 5.24 5.53
C ILE A 10 -3.51 4.05 5.13
N LEU A 11 -4.13 3.38 6.10
CA LEU A 11 -5.06 2.28 5.82
C LEU A 11 -6.31 2.76 5.06
N GLU A 12 -6.80 3.96 5.34
CA GLU A 12 -7.90 4.58 4.60
C GLU A 12 -7.53 4.83 3.13
N VAL A 13 -6.31 5.31 2.85
CA VAL A 13 -5.81 5.45 1.48
C VAL A 13 -5.75 4.09 0.77
N VAL A 14 -5.24 3.05 1.43
CA VAL A 14 -5.23 1.68 0.87
C VAL A 14 -6.65 1.19 0.58
N ASN A 15 -7.61 1.43 1.48
CA ASN A 15 -9.01 1.08 1.25
C ASN A 15 -9.59 1.83 0.04
N ASN A 16 -9.27 3.12 -0.11
CA ASN A 16 -9.69 3.91 -1.28
C ASN A 16 -9.10 3.35 -2.58
N GLN A 17 -7.80 3.03 -2.61
CA GLN A 17 -7.18 2.42 -3.78
C GLN A 17 -7.83 1.08 -4.18
N ILE A 18 -8.21 0.25 -3.21
CA ILE A 18 -8.90 -1.03 -3.45
C ILE A 18 -10.33 -0.81 -3.95
N ARG A 19 -11.08 0.11 -3.31
CA ARG A 19 -12.47 0.44 -3.67
C ARG A 19 -12.54 1.02 -5.07
N ASP A 20 -11.68 1.99 -5.36
CA ASP A 20 -11.65 2.74 -6.61
C ASP A 20 -10.87 1.98 -7.70
N ASN A 21 -10.28 0.84 -7.34
CA ASN A 21 -9.42 -0.01 -8.18
C ASN A 21 -8.31 0.80 -8.87
N ASN A 22 -7.73 1.74 -8.14
CA ASN A 22 -6.75 2.70 -8.63
C ASN A 22 -5.61 2.91 -7.62
N PRO A 23 -4.38 2.41 -7.88
CA PRO A 23 -4.04 1.62 -9.05
C PRO A 23 -4.57 0.17 -8.94
N PRO A 24 -4.91 -0.51 -10.06
CA PRO A 24 -5.48 -1.86 -10.03
C PRO A 24 -4.59 -2.90 -9.32
N ILE A 25 -3.27 -2.69 -9.35
CA ILE A 25 -2.28 -3.56 -8.72
C ILE A 25 -2.47 -3.69 -7.21
N THR A 26 -3.04 -2.68 -6.54
CA THR A 26 -3.33 -2.74 -5.09
C THR A 26 -4.34 -3.84 -4.79
N LYS A 27 -5.42 -3.92 -5.58
CA LYS A 27 -6.45 -4.96 -5.43
C LYS A 27 -5.92 -6.35 -5.80
N VAL A 28 -5.12 -6.45 -6.88
CA VAL A 28 -4.46 -7.70 -7.28
C VAL A 28 -3.53 -8.20 -6.16
N THR A 29 -2.77 -7.30 -5.55
CA THR A 29 -1.85 -7.61 -4.46
C THR A 29 -2.58 -8.06 -3.20
N LEU A 30 -3.69 -7.42 -2.86
CA LEU A 30 -4.55 -7.84 -1.74
C LEU A 30 -5.02 -9.29 -1.93
N GLU A 31 -5.57 -9.62 -3.10
CA GLU A 31 -6.07 -10.96 -3.38
C GLU A 31 -4.95 -12.00 -3.42
N ARG A 32 -3.76 -11.64 -3.93
CA ARG A 32 -2.57 -12.51 -3.87
C ARG A 32 -2.17 -12.82 -2.44
N LEU A 33 -2.08 -11.82 -1.57
CA LEU A 33 -1.70 -11.99 -0.16
C LEU A 33 -2.74 -12.83 0.61
N LYS A 34 -4.03 -12.59 0.36
CA LYS A 34 -5.11 -13.42 0.93
C LYS A 34 -4.99 -14.89 0.51
N LYS A 35 -4.71 -15.15 -0.77
CA LYS A 35 -4.46 -16.52 -1.27
C LYS A 35 -3.22 -17.17 -0.64
N SER A 36 -2.22 -16.38 -0.26
CA SER A 36 -1.04 -16.84 0.48
C SER A 36 -1.28 -17.08 1.98
N GLY A 37 -2.51 -16.87 2.48
CA GLY A 37 -2.89 -17.17 3.87
C GLY A 37 -2.90 -15.97 4.82
N TYR A 38 -2.66 -14.74 4.33
CA TYR A 38 -2.81 -13.56 5.16
C TYR A 38 -4.28 -13.20 5.38
N THR A 39 -4.61 -12.69 6.56
CA THR A 39 -5.90 -12.02 6.76
C THR A 39 -5.96 -10.75 5.92
N GLU A 40 -7.18 -10.29 5.60
CA GLU A 40 -7.36 -9.04 4.86
C GLU A 40 -6.67 -7.85 5.57
N GLN A 41 -6.75 -7.78 6.89
CA GLN A 41 -6.08 -6.75 7.68
C GLN A 41 -4.56 -6.82 7.54
N GLN A 42 -3.96 -8.01 7.67
CA GLN A 42 -2.51 -8.20 7.50
C GLN A 42 -2.05 -7.82 6.08
N ALA A 43 -2.83 -8.20 5.07
CA ALA A 43 -2.54 -7.86 3.69
C ALA A 43 -2.59 -6.34 3.44
N LYS A 44 -3.61 -5.65 3.97
CA LYS A 44 -3.72 -4.18 3.90
C LYS A 44 -2.57 -3.49 4.64
N GLU A 45 -2.14 -4.03 5.79
CA GLU A 45 -0.99 -3.49 6.53
C GLU A 45 0.34 -3.64 5.77
N LYS A 46 0.54 -4.76 5.04
CA LYS A 46 1.69 -4.92 4.15
C LYS A 46 1.69 -3.93 2.99
N ILE A 47 0.53 -3.72 2.37
CA ILE A 47 0.35 -2.73 1.30
C ILE A 47 0.59 -1.30 1.85
N ALA A 48 0.09 -1.01 3.04
CA ALA A 48 0.30 0.26 3.74
C ALA A 48 1.78 0.55 3.99
N ALA A 49 2.59 -0.47 4.32
CA ALA A 49 4.03 -0.30 4.47
C ALA A 49 4.70 0.18 3.16
N ILE A 50 4.34 -0.42 2.02
CA ILE A 50 4.83 0.02 0.71
C ILE A 50 4.37 1.44 0.36
N LEU A 51 3.12 1.79 0.71
CA LEU A 51 2.60 3.15 0.52
C LEU A 51 3.40 4.18 1.34
N ILE A 52 3.75 3.85 2.58
CA ILE A 52 4.58 4.72 3.43
C ILE A 52 5.96 4.90 2.82
N GLU A 53 6.57 3.84 2.28
CA GLU A 53 7.85 3.97 1.58
C GLU A 53 7.76 4.91 0.38
N GLU A 54 6.70 4.81 -0.43
CA GLU A 54 6.51 5.69 -1.59
C GLU A 54 6.28 7.15 -1.17
N ILE A 55 5.47 7.38 -0.12
CA ILE A 55 5.30 8.72 0.47
C ILE A 55 6.65 9.25 0.97
N TYR A 56 7.46 8.40 1.60
CA TYR A 56 8.78 8.79 2.07
C TYR A 56 9.70 9.20 0.91
N GLU A 57 9.80 8.42 -0.17
CA GLU A 57 10.63 8.76 -1.33
C GLU A 57 10.20 10.08 -1.97
N VAL A 58 8.90 10.28 -2.17
CA VAL A 58 8.30 11.52 -2.67
C VAL A 58 8.69 12.72 -1.82
N LEU A 59 8.51 12.63 -0.50
CA LEU A 59 8.81 13.73 0.41
C LEU A 59 10.31 13.97 0.58
N LYS A 60 11.10 12.90 0.59
CA LYS A 60 12.56 12.95 0.82
C LYS A 60 13.29 13.54 -0.39
N ASN A 61 12.89 13.14 -1.60
CA ASN A 61 13.56 13.51 -2.84
C ASN A 61 12.86 14.68 -3.56
N GLY A 62 11.70 15.13 -3.07
CA GLY A 62 10.92 16.21 -3.70
C GLY A 62 10.39 15.82 -5.09
N GLU A 63 10.20 14.52 -5.32
CA GLU A 63 9.74 13.97 -6.60
C GLU A 63 8.23 13.77 -6.62
N ALA A 64 7.64 13.64 -7.81
CA ALA A 64 6.23 13.27 -7.93
C ALA A 64 6.01 11.79 -7.59
N TYR A 65 4.77 11.46 -7.18
CA TYR A 65 4.35 10.06 -7.01
C TYR A 65 4.62 9.25 -8.28
N ASN A 66 5.25 8.08 -8.11
CA ASN A 66 5.59 7.19 -9.21
C ASN A 66 4.80 5.88 -9.10
N GLU A 67 3.73 5.78 -9.89
CA GLU A 67 2.86 4.60 -9.89
C GLU A 67 3.59 3.33 -10.32
N GLU A 68 4.51 3.39 -11.28
CA GLU A 68 5.27 2.21 -11.73
C GLU A 68 6.18 1.67 -10.63
N ARG A 69 6.87 2.55 -9.91
CA ARG A 69 7.72 2.18 -8.77
C ARG A 69 6.87 1.58 -7.65
N TYR A 70 5.74 2.20 -7.34
CA TYR A 70 4.79 1.69 -6.35
C TYR A 70 4.26 0.31 -6.74
N ALA A 71 3.81 0.13 -7.99
CA ALA A 71 3.32 -1.14 -8.53
C ALA A 71 4.40 -2.23 -8.48
N LYS A 72 5.64 -1.89 -8.85
CA LYS A 72 6.79 -2.81 -8.77
C LYS A 72 7.02 -3.28 -7.35
N LYS A 73 7.03 -2.38 -6.36
CA LYS A 73 7.17 -2.75 -4.94
C LYS A 73 6.01 -3.62 -4.45
N LEU A 74 4.77 -3.29 -4.83
CA LEU A 74 3.61 -4.12 -4.47
C LEU A 74 3.70 -5.54 -5.05
N SER A 75 4.27 -5.69 -6.24
CA SER A 75 4.42 -7.01 -6.88
C SER A 75 5.37 -7.95 -6.13
N THR A 76 6.29 -7.43 -5.32
CA THR A 76 7.26 -8.24 -4.57
C THR A 76 6.74 -8.75 -3.23
N LEU A 77 5.60 -8.23 -2.75
CA LEU A 77 5.01 -8.65 -1.49
C LEU A 77 4.65 -10.14 -1.53
N LYS A 78 5.17 -10.88 -0.56
CA LYS A 78 4.88 -12.30 -0.32
C LYS A 78 3.99 -12.49 0.89
#